data_AF-A0A958AKZ7-F1
#
_entry.id   AF-A0A958AKZ7-F1
#
_cell.length_a   1.000
_cell.length_b   1.000
_cell.length_c   1.000
_cell.angle_alpha   90.00
_cell.angle_beta   90.00
_cell.angle_gamma   90.00
#
_symmetry.space_group_name_H-M   'P 1'
#
loop_
_entity.id
_entity.type
_entity.pdbx_description
1 polymer ?
#
loop_
_entity_poly.entity_id
_entity_poly.type
_entity_poly.pdbx_seq_one_letter_code
_entity_poly.pdbx_strand_id
1 'polypeptide(L)' 'MEAPSQVVETQRAIPTETNGEPVLEIQDLAIAYKVRGGEIEAVQNVSFSIYRGESYGVVGESGCGKSTVA' A
#
# COMPACT_ATOMS: atom_id res chain seq x y z
N MET A 1 24.91 39.24 2.44
CA MET A 1 23.50 39.12 2.89
C MET A 1 22.83 38.18 1.92
N GLU A 2 23.01 36.88 2.12
CA GLU A 2 22.44 35.83 1.27
C GLU A 2 20.95 35.69 1.57
N ALA A 3 20.13 35.66 0.51
CA ALA A 3 18.72 35.33 0.61
C ALA A 3 18.59 33.82 0.90
N PRO A 4 17.73 33.37 1.83
CA PRO A 4 17.50 31.95 2.04
C PRO A 4 16.76 31.36 0.83
N SER A 5 17.40 30.39 0.18
CA SER A 5 16.80 29.53 -0.84
C SER A 5 15.73 28.66 -0.20
N GLN A 6 14.46 29.01 -0.40
CA GLN A 6 13.36 28.13 -0.01
C GLN A 6 13.28 26.98 -1.02
N VAL A 7 13.78 25.81 -0.61
CA VAL A 7 13.50 24.55 -1.28
C VAL A 7 12.03 24.23 -1.03
N VAL A 8 11.18 24.48 -2.02
CA VAL A 8 9.78 24.08 -1.98
C VAL A 8 9.73 22.60 -2.34
N GLU A 9 9.71 21.75 -1.32
CA GLU A 9 9.49 20.31 -1.48
C GLU A 9 8.05 20.12 -1.98
N THR A 10 7.93 19.91 -3.29
CA THR A 10 6.62 19.71 -3.94
C THR A 10 6.14 18.32 -3.54
N GLN A 11 5.44 18.23 -2.42
CA GLN A 11 4.72 17.03 -2.04
C GLN A 11 3.70 16.76 -3.15
N ARG A 12 3.98 15.75 -3.97
CA ARG A 12 3.15 15.36 -5.12
C ARG A 12 1.84 14.80 -4.57
N ALA A 13 0.90 15.66 -4.21
CA ALA A 13 -0.45 15.27 -3.86
C ALA A 13 -1.11 14.75 -5.15
N ILE A 14 -1.43 13.46 -5.18
CA ILE A 14 -2.25 12.88 -6.23
C ILE A 14 -3.69 13.33 -5.91
N PRO A 15 -4.36 14.12 -6.77
CA PRO A 15 -5.74 14.50 -6.53
C PRO A 15 -6.63 13.27 -6.65
N THR A 16 -7.12 12.76 -5.52
CA THR A 16 -8.09 11.66 -5.48
C THR A 16 -9.47 12.21 -5.79
N GLU A 17 -9.84 12.27 -7.08
CA GLU A 17 -11.25 12.37 -7.46
C GLU A 17 -11.90 10.99 -7.31
N THR A 18 -12.39 10.69 -6.11
CA THR A 18 -13.20 9.50 -5.76
C THR A 18 -14.61 9.57 -6.37
N ASN A 19 -14.70 9.71 -7.70
CA ASN A 19 -15.97 9.84 -8.41
C ASN A 19 -16.28 8.64 -9.33
N GLY A 20 -15.59 7.51 -9.13
CA GLY A 20 -15.78 6.29 -9.93
C GLY A 20 -15.52 5.01 -9.13
N GLU A 21 -15.95 3.87 -9.66
CA GLU A 21 -15.70 2.56 -9.05
C GLU A 21 -14.20 2.26 -8.97
N PRO A 22 -13.73 1.60 -7.89
CA PRO A 22 -12.32 1.22 -7.75
C PRO A 22 -11.92 0.27 -8.88
N VAL A 23 -10.66 0.39 -9.34
CA VAL A 23 -10.09 -0.56 -10.31
C VAL A 23 -9.59 -1.84 -9.67
N LEU A 24 -9.23 -1.77 -8.39
CA LEU A 24 -8.90 -2.91 -7.56
C LEU A 24 -9.55 -2.71 -6.21
N GLU A 25 -10.26 -3.71 -5.74
CA GLU A 25 -10.82 -3.73 -4.40
C GLU A 25 -10.45 -5.05 -3.74
N ILE A 26 -9.78 -4.95 -2.60
CA ILE A 26 -9.41 -6.08 -1.74
C ILE A 26 -10.17 -5.92 -0.43
N GLN A 27 -10.88 -6.97 -0.03
CA GLN A 27 -11.59 -7.04 1.24
C GLN A 27 -11.16 -8.29 2.00
N ASP A 28 -10.79 -8.10 3.27
CA ASP A 28 -10.47 -9.11 4.27
C ASP A 28 -9.51 -10.20 3.77
N LEU A 29 -8.48 -9.81 3.00
CA LEU A 29 -7.50 -10.74 2.46
C LEU A 29 -6.70 -11.38 3.61
N ALA A 30 -6.82 -12.71 3.72
CA ALA A 30 -6.05 -13.52 4.65
C ALA A 30 -5.33 -14.63 3.88
N ILE A 31 -4.02 -14.77 4.12
CA ILE A 31 -3.17 -15.78 3.46
C ILE A 31 -2.32 -16.45 4.53
N ALA A 32 -2.38 -17.78 4.57
CA ALA A 32 -1.54 -18.61 5.43
C ALA A 32 -0.79 -19.67 4.60
N TYR A 33 0.47 -19.92 4.96
CA TYR A 33 1.30 -20.95 4.36
C TYR A 33 1.45 -22.14 5.31
N LYS A 34 1.25 -23.35 4.78
CA LYS A 34 1.50 -24.60 5.51
C LYS A 34 3.01 -24.87 5.56
N VAL A 35 3.53 -25.06 6.76
CA VAL A 35 4.94 -25.41 7.00
C VAL A 35 5.03 -26.66 7.88
N ARG A 36 6.22 -27.27 7.92
CA ARG A 36 6.46 -28.36 8.90
C ARG A 36 6.37 -27.75 10.30
N GLY A 37 5.38 -28.18 11.07
CA GLY A 37 5.15 -27.71 12.44
C GLY A 37 4.00 -26.72 12.62
N GLY A 38 3.26 -26.37 11.56
CA GLY A 38 2.05 -25.54 11.69
C GLY A 38 1.73 -24.72 10.44
N GLU A 39 0.99 -23.63 10.65
CA GLU A 39 0.69 -22.63 9.62
C GLU A 39 1.32 -21.30 10.01
N ILE A 40 1.81 -20.56 9.02
CA ILE A 40 2.32 -19.19 9.19
C ILE A 40 1.35 -18.27 8.47
N GLU A 41 0.72 -17.37 9.22
CA GLU A 41 -0.09 -16.30 8.67
C GLU A 41 0.81 -15.25 8.02
N ALA A 42 0.74 -15.13 6.70
CA ALA A 42 1.52 -14.17 5.93
C ALA A 42 0.76 -12.85 5.73
N VAL A 43 -0.57 -12.90 5.63
CA VAL A 43 -1.44 -11.73 5.50
C VAL A 43 -2.65 -11.95 6.40
N GLN A 44 -3.00 -10.93 7.19
CA GLN A 44 -4.11 -10.97 8.14
C GLN A 44 -5.09 -9.84 7.85
N ASN A 45 -6.26 -10.18 7.29
CA ASN A 45 -7.42 -9.30 7.10
C ASN A 45 -7.08 -7.93 6.47
N VAL A 46 -6.39 -7.94 5.34
CA VAL A 46 -6.02 -6.71 4.63
C VAL A 46 -7.16 -6.27 3.70
N SER A 47 -7.59 -5.01 3.85
CA SER A 47 -8.64 -4.40 3.02
C SER A 47 -8.16 -3.06 2.47
N PHE A 48 -8.22 -2.87 1.15
CA PHE A 48 -7.92 -1.60 0.49
C PHE A 48 -8.53 -1.53 -0.92
N SER A 49 -8.70 -0.31 -1.41
CA SER A 49 -9.19 -0.02 -2.75
C SER A 49 -8.20 0.88 -3.50
N ILE A 50 -7.99 0.63 -4.79
CA ILE A 50 -7.21 1.48 -5.69
C ILE A 50 -8.17 2.06 -6.73
N TYR A 51 -8.18 3.39 -6.86
CA TYR A 51 -8.96 4.07 -7.89
C TYR A 51 -8.11 4.39 -9.13
N ARG A 52 -8.77 4.76 -10.23
CA ARG A 52 -8.07 5.13 -11.47
C ARG A 52 -7.17 6.35 -11.23
N GLY A 53 -5.93 6.24 -11.69
CA GLY A 53 -4.96 7.34 -11.62
C GLY A 53 -4.21 7.43 -10.28
N GLU A 54 -4.46 6.53 -9.34
CA GLU A 54 -3.72 6.45 -8.09
C GLU A 54 -2.51 5.52 -8.19
N SER A 55 -1.50 5.82 -7.37
CA SER A 55 -0.32 4.97 -7.19
C SER A 55 -0.24 4.59 -5.71
N TYR A 56 -0.26 3.29 -5.43
CA TYR A 56 -0.09 2.73 -4.08
C TYR A 56 1.27 2.04 -3.96
N GLY A 57 1.85 2.11 -2.76
CA GLY A 57 3.07 1.40 -2.40
C GLY A 57 2.90 0.64 -1.10
N VAL A 58 3.29 -0.63 -1.07
CA VAL A 58 3.30 -1.46 0.14
C VAL A 58 4.70 -1.46 0.73
N VAL A 59 4.84 -0.98 1.97
CA VAL A 59 6.12 -0.83 2.68
C VAL A 59 6.09 -1.53 4.04
N GLY A 60 7.27 -1.92 4.55
CA GLY A 60 7.39 -2.67 5.81
C GLY A 60 8.60 -3.61 5.86
N GLU A 61 8.87 -4.19 7.02
CA GLU A 61 10.02 -5.05 7.31
C GLU A 61 10.07 -6.33 6.45
N SER A 62 11.25 -6.92 6.28
CA SER A 62 11.38 -8.20 5.56
C SER A 62 10.52 -9.28 6.24
N GLY A 63 9.71 -9.99 5.46
CA GLY A 63 8.84 -11.06 5.98
C GLY A 63 7.43 -10.63 6.43
N CYS A 64 7.07 -9.35 6.42
CA CYS A 64 5.73 -8.90 6.84
C CYS A 64 4.60 -9.12 5.81
N GLY A 65 4.80 -9.97 4.80
CA GLY A 65 3.75 -10.29 3.81
C GLY A 65 3.59 -9.35 2.62
N LYS A 66 4.45 -8.32 2.45
CA LYS A 66 4.31 -7.33 1.34
C LYS A 66 4.26 -7.98 -0.03
N SER A 67 5.22 -8.85 -0.35
CA SER A 67 5.27 -9.58 -1.63
C SER A 67 4.18 -10.63 -1.78
N THR A 68 3.42 -10.89 -0.72
CA THR A 68 2.24 -11.76 -0.76
C THR A 68 0.98 -10.95 -1.09
N VAL A 69 0.98 -9.64 -0.80
CA VAL A 69 -0.13 -8.71 -1.12
C VAL A 69 0.05 -8.06 -2.51
N ALA A 70 1.29 -7.84 -2.95
CA ALA A 70 1.66 -7.10 -4.16
C ALA A 70 1.93 -7.98 -5.39
#